data_AF-A0A2E3J034-F1
#
_entry.id   AF-A0A2E3J034-F1
#
_cell.length_a   1.000
_cell.length_b   1.000
_cell.length_c   1.000
_cell.angle_alpha   90.00
_cell.angle_beta   90.00
_cell.angle_gamma   90.00
#
_symmetry.space_group_name_H-M   'P 1'
#
loop_
_entity.id
_entity.type
_entity.pdbx_description
1 polymer ?
#
loop_
_entity_poly.entity_id
_entity_poly.type
_entity_poly.pdbx_seq_one_letter_code
_entity_poly.pdbx_strand_id
1 'polypeptide(L)'
;MIQRAVDLARRVIATDDDLEMDVAIEIHRDTCTDTPEKPYALARGFEKAEKRPLKMAWSFSRPAVIKHLSSPYWDRFAEREDLIQLAQQFHFRPFNGHHCQIPALGHNGKFTPEFKDWLVFADRVIQSWLSVATPRREMFVCPEQGAPGYDLSVFPGR
;
A
#
# COMPACT_ATOMS: atom_id res chain seq x y z
N MET A 1 -5.28 21.44 -2.66
CA MET A 1 -4.35 20.32 -2.95
C MET A 1 -5.09 19.10 -3.50
N ILE A 2 -6.18 18.63 -2.87
CA ILE A 2 -6.91 17.44 -3.32
C ILE A 2 -7.56 17.56 -4.72
N GLN A 3 -8.13 18.71 -5.08
CA GLN A 3 -8.76 18.89 -6.40
C GLN A 3 -7.78 18.64 -7.55
N ARG A 4 -6.56 19.18 -7.46
CA ARG A 4 -5.52 18.95 -8.47
C ARG A 4 -5.13 17.47 -8.59
N ALA A 5 -5.09 16.75 -7.47
CA ALA A 5 -4.83 15.31 -7.47
C ALA A 5 -5.96 14.53 -8.15
N VAL A 6 -7.22 14.89 -7.88
CA VAL A 6 -8.39 14.32 -8.55
C VAL A 6 -8.34 14.59 -10.06
N ASP A 7 -8.10 15.83 -10.47
CA ASP A 7 -8.02 16.18 -11.91
C ASP A 7 -6.88 15.45 -12.63
N LEU A 8 -5.75 15.22 -11.93
CA LEU A 8 -4.65 14.41 -12.48
C LEU A 8 -5.02 12.94 -12.57
N ALA A 9 -5.59 12.35 -11.52
CA ALA A 9 -6.04 10.96 -11.53
C ALA A 9 -7.07 10.71 -12.66
N ARG A 10 -8.02 11.64 -12.85
CA ARG A 10 -8.99 11.57 -13.95
C ARG A 10 -8.32 11.53 -15.32
N ARG A 11 -7.28 12.34 -15.56
CA ARG A 11 -6.54 12.33 -16.83
C ARG A 11 -5.74 11.04 -17.03
N VAL A 12 -5.07 10.56 -15.99
CA VAL A 12 -4.32 9.28 -16.05
C VAL A 12 -5.27 8.14 -16.38
N ILE A 13 -6.42 8.10 -15.71
CA ILE A 13 -7.40 7.02 -15.87
C ILE A 13 -8.18 7.15 -17.20
N ALA A 14 -8.38 8.36 -17.74
CA ALA A 14 -8.90 8.50 -19.10
C ALA A 14 -7.93 7.95 -20.15
N THR A 15 -6.62 8.20 -19.98
CA THR A 15 -5.60 7.61 -20.85
C THR A 15 -5.49 6.09 -20.67
N ASP A 16 -5.70 5.59 -19.46
CA ASP A 16 -5.83 4.16 -19.18
C ASP A 16 -6.98 3.52 -19.95
N ASP A 17 -8.16 4.16 -19.95
CA ASP A 17 -9.32 3.71 -20.72
C ASP A 17 -9.03 3.70 -22.24
N ASP A 18 -8.40 4.75 -22.76
CA ASP A 18 -8.05 4.87 -24.19
C ASP A 18 -7.03 3.82 -24.64
N LEU A 19 -6.15 3.38 -23.75
CA LEU A 19 -5.10 2.40 -24.03
C LEU A 19 -5.44 0.97 -23.57
N GLU A 20 -6.58 0.80 -22.90
CA GLU A 20 -7.03 -0.46 -22.28
C GLU A 20 -5.98 -1.04 -21.30
N MET A 21 -5.44 -0.19 -20.42
CA MET A 21 -4.22 -0.47 -19.64
C MET A 21 -4.40 -0.81 -18.15
N ASP A 22 -5.59 -1.12 -17.64
CA ASP A 22 -5.88 -1.55 -16.24
C ASP A 22 -5.03 -0.89 -15.10
N VAL A 23 -4.75 0.42 -15.24
CA VAL A 23 -3.83 1.19 -14.40
C VAL A 23 -4.37 1.38 -12.98
N ALA A 24 -3.48 1.41 -12.00
CA ALA A 24 -3.77 1.75 -10.62
C ALA A 24 -2.90 2.92 -10.12
N ILE A 25 -3.46 3.78 -9.27
CA ILE A 25 -2.72 4.88 -8.65
C ILE A 25 -2.02 4.38 -7.38
N GLU A 26 -0.70 4.55 -7.29
CA GLU A 26 0.08 4.10 -6.14
C GLU A 26 -0.08 5.02 -4.91
N ILE A 27 -0.14 4.40 -3.74
CA ILE A 27 0.02 5.04 -2.45
C ILE A 27 1.51 5.16 -2.16
N HIS A 28 2.06 6.36 -2.30
CA HIS A 28 3.51 6.59 -2.23
C HIS A 28 3.86 7.79 -1.34
N ARG A 29 5.02 7.69 -0.66
CA ARG A 29 5.58 8.79 0.16
C ARG A 29 5.83 10.04 -0.70
N ASP A 30 5.78 11.21 -0.06
CA ASP A 30 6.06 12.51 -0.69
C ASP A 30 5.11 12.87 -1.85
N THR A 31 3.91 12.28 -1.85
CA THR A 31 2.87 12.54 -2.85
C THR A 31 1.54 12.92 -2.21
N CYS A 32 0.51 13.15 -3.03
CA CYS A 32 -0.85 13.36 -2.55
C CYS A 32 -1.54 12.09 -2.01
N THR A 33 -0.83 10.97 -1.88
CA THR A 33 -1.35 9.69 -1.35
C THR A 33 -0.54 9.16 -0.16
N ASP A 34 0.31 9.99 0.46
CA ASP A 34 1.33 9.56 1.45
C ASP A 34 0.82 9.28 2.89
N THR A 35 -0.46 9.53 3.20
CA THR A 35 -1.09 9.17 4.50
C THR A 35 -2.30 8.28 4.28
N PRO A 36 -2.82 7.52 5.28
CA PRO A 36 -4.02 6.68 5.07
C PRO A 36 -5.24 7.47 4.55
N GLU A 37 -5.44 8.70 5.05
CA GLU A 37 -6.64 9.49 4.76
C GLU A 37 -6.65 10.09 3.34
N LYS A 38 -5.47 10.32 2.78
CA LYS A 38 -5.28 11.02 1.49
C LYS A 38 -5.74 10.18 0.28
N PRO A 39 -5.35 8.90 0.12
CA PRO A 39 -5.91 7.99 -0.89
C PRO A 39 -7.43 7.89 -0.81
N TYR A 40 -8.02 7.85 0.39
CA TYR A 40 -9.47 7.81 0.53
C TYR A 40 -10.13 9.11 0.07
N ALA A 41 -9.51 10.26 0.37
CA ALA A 41 -9.99 11.55 -0.14
C ALA A 41 -9.89 11.63 -1.67
N LEU A 42 -8.81 11.07 -2.25
CA LEU A 42 -8.62 10.99 -3.70
C LEU A 42 -9.68 10.09 -4.35
N ALA A 43 -9.88 8.87 -3.82
CA ALA A 43 -10.89 7.93 -4.28
C ALA A 43 -12.29 8.54 -4.24
N ARG A 44 -12.69 9.15 -3.12
CA ARG A 44 -13.99 9.83 -3.01
C ARG A 44 -14.16 10.96 -4.02
N GLY A 45 -13.11 11.76 -4.24
CA GLY A 45 -13.13 12.84 -5.22
C GLY A 45 -13.29 12.34 -6.65
N PHE A 46 -12.55 11.28 -7.00
CA PHE A 46 -12.66 10.60 -8.28
C PHE A 46 -14.04 9.98 -8.48
N GLU A 47 -14.53 9.18 -7.52
CA GLU A 47 -15.84 8.52 -7.56
C GLU A 47 -16.99 9.53 -7.75
N LYS A 48 -16.89 10.70 -7.08
CA LYS A 48 -17.88 11.77 -7.25
C LYS A 48 -17.92 12.29 -8.69
N ALA A 49 -16.77 12.40 -9.35
CA ALA A 49 -16.63 12.94 -10.69
C ALA A 49 -16.94 11.91 -11.79
N GLU A 50 -16.39 10.71 -11.66
CA GLU A 50 -16.38 9.66 -12.71
C GLU A 50 -17.43 8.56 -12.49
N LYS A 51 -18.13 8.57 -11.34
CA LYS A 51 -19.19 7.60 -10.99
C LYS A 51 -18.74 6.14 -10.99
N ARG A 52 -17.43 5.89 -10.87
CA ARG A 52 -16.81 4.57 -10.74
C ARG A 52 -15.66 4.63 -9.73
N PRO A 53 -15.28 3.50 -9.09
CA PRO A 53 -14.21 3.50 -8.10
C PRO A 53 -12.84 3.74 -8.75
N LEU A 54 -11.91 4.30 -7.97
CA LEU A 54 -10.52 4.49 -8.38
C LEU A 54 -9.68 3.29 -7.93
N LYS A 55 -9.09 2.57 -8.89
CA LYS A 55 -8.19 1.45 -8.59
C LYS A 55 -6.87 1.96 -8.02
N MET A 56 -6.42 1.33 -6.93
CA MET A 56 -5.22 1.71 -6.19
C MET A 56 -4.18 0.59 -6.21
N ALA A 57 -2.90 0.97 -6.18
CA ALA A 57 -1.79 0.09 -5.84
C ALA A 57 -1.30 0.41 -4.43
N TRP A 58 -1.20 -0.61 -3.58
CA TRP A 58 -1.01 -0.41 -2.14
C TRP A 58 0.45 -0.55 -1.72
N SER A 59 1.03 0.48 -1.10
CA SER A 59 2.27 0.39 -0.32
C SER A 59 2.03 0.85 1.11
N PHE A 60 1.49 -0.03 1.96
CA PHE A 60 1.12 0.28 3.35
C PHE A 60 2.30 0.73 4.22
N SER A 61 3.51 0.27 3.88
CA SER A 61 4.76 0.64 4.55
C SER A 61 5.03 2.16 4.57
N ARG A 62 4.60 2.89 3.53
CA ARG A 62 4.82 4.35 3.43
C ARG A 62 3.99 5.13 4.44
N PRO A 63 2.64 5.06 4.42
CA PRO A 63 1.81 5.73 5.40
C PRO A 63 2.03 5.22 6.83
N ALA A 64 2.41 3.96 7.03
CA ALA A 64 2.76 3.44 8.35
C ALA A 64 3.91 4.24 8.98
N VAL A 65 4.98 4.47 8.23
CA VAL A 65 6.14 5.25 8.69
C VAL A 65 5.79 6.72 8.87
N ILE A 66 5.08 7.33 7.90
CA ILE A 66 4.73 8.76 7.94
C ILE A 66 3.83 9.08 9.14
N LYS A 67 2.96 8.15 9.53
CA LYS A 67 2.05 8.32 10.66
C LYS A 67 2.53 7.70 11.96
N HIS A 68 3.72 7.09 11.98
CA HIS A 68 4.23 6.35 13.13
C HIS A 68 3.23 5.34 13.71
N LEU A 69 2.60 4.55 12.83
CA LEU A 69 1.58 3.59 13.25
C LEU A 69 2.19 2.41 14.02
N SER A 70 1.51 1.99 15.08
CA SER A 70 1.79 0.74 15.79
C SER A 70 0.78 -0.34 15.39
N SER A 71 1.16 -1.61 15.59
CA SER A 71 0.21 -2.72 15.56
C SER A 71 -0.90 -2.53 16.60
N PRO A 72 -2.16 -2.94 16.35
CA PRO A 72 -2.67 -3.56 15.12
C PRO A 72 -2.88 -2.55 13.98
N TYR A 73 -2.39 -2.88 12.79
CA TYR A 73 -2.41 -1.95 11.64
C TYR A 73 -3.76 -1.90 10.89
N TRP A 74 -4.55 -2.98 10.97
CA TRP A 74 -5.76 -3.17 10.15
C TRP A 74 -6.75 -2.02 10.31
N ASP A 75 -7.07 -1.65 11.55
CA ASP A 75 -8.10 -0.66 11.86
C ASP A 75 -7.75 0.75 11.33
N ARG A 76 -6.46 1.01 11.07
CA ARG A 76 -6.00 2.27 10.46
C ARG A 76 -5.98 2.24 8.94
N PHE A 77 -5.86 1.07 8.33
CA PHE A 77 -5.69 0.91 6.87
C PHE A 77 -6.91 0.37 6.12
N ALA A 78 -7.87 -0.21 6.84
CA ALA A 78 -9.05 -0.84 6.25
C ALA A 78 -10.32 0.02 6.37
N GLU A 79 -10.21 1.34 6.60
CA GLU A 79 -11.40 2.23 6.61
C GLU A 79 -12.14 2.24 5.26
N ARG A 80 -11.44 1.92 4.16
CA ARG A 80 -11.99 1.66 2.82
C ARG A 80 -11.51 0.30 2.32
N GLU A 81 -11.99 -0.75 2.99
CA GLU A 81 -11.69 -2.14 2.63
C GLU A 81 -12.02 -2.45 1.15
N ASP A 82 -13.05 -1.82 0.60
CA ASP A 82 -13.42 -1.95 -0.81
C ASP A 82 -12.29 -1.54 -1.79
N LEU A 83 -11.43 -0.59 -1.42
CA LEU A 83 -10.27 -0.21 -2.23
C LEU A 83 -9.12 -1.20 -2.13
N ILE A 84 -9.00 -1.94 -1.02
CA ILE A 84 -8.10 -3.10 -0.89
C ILE A 84 -8.62 -4.23 -1.76
N GLN A 85 -9.91 -4.50 -1.65
CA GLN A 85 -10.63 -5.48 -2.43
C GLN A 85 -10.57 -5.21 -3.94
N LEU A 86 -10.52 -3.95 -4.40
CA LEU A 86 -10.41 -3.57 -5.82
C LEU A 86 -8.98 -3.64 -6.37
N ALA A 87 -7.95 -3.55 -5.53
CA ALA A 87 -6.57 -3.51 -5.97
C ALA A 87 -6.08 -4.84 -6.58
N GLN A 88 -5.07 -4.77 -7.45
CA GLN A 88 -4.36 -5.95 -7.96
C GLN A 88 -2.88 -5.95 -7.61
N GLN A 89 -2.28 -4.78 -7.37
CA GLN A 89 -0.86 -4.66 -7.07
C GLN A 89 -0.62 -4.22 -5.64
N PHE A 90 0.23 -4.97 -4.95
CA PHE A 90 0.58 -4.75 -3.56
C PHE A 90 2.10 -4.76 -3.38
N HIS A 91 2.58 -3.73 -2.71
CA HIS A 91 3.94 -3.61 -2.21
C HIS A 91 3.93 -4.13 -0.76
N PHE A 92 4.53 -5.30 -0.57
CA PHE A 92 4.28 -6.21 0.55
C PHE A 92 5.56 -6.52 1.32
N ARG A 93 6.41 -5.50 1.46
CA ARG A 93 7.52 -5.53 2.41
C ARG A 93 7.01 -5.45 3.85
N PRO A 94 7.59 -6.23 4.78
CA PRO A 94 7.37 -6.05 6.20
C PRO A 94 7.76 -4.65 6.68
N PHE A 95 6.94 -4.04 7.52
CA PHE A 95 7.15 -2.69 8.04
C PHE A 95 6.71 -2.55 9.50
N ASN A 96 7.12 -1.44 10.11
CA ASN A 96 6.50 -0.89 11.33
C ASN A 96 6.33 0.63 11.19
N GLY A 97 5.92 1.32 12.27
CA GLY A 97 5.77 2.79 12.28
C GLY A 97 7.06 3.60 12.13
N HIS A 98 8.22 2.94 12.05
CA HIS A 98 9.52 3.61 11.96
C HIS A 98 10.29 3.24 10.70
N HIS A 99 10.13 2.02 10.20
CA HIS A 99 10.91 1.48 9.07
C HIS A 99 10.00 0.81 8.06
N CYS A 100 10.20 1.14 6.77
CA CYS A 100 9.48 0.53 5.67
C CYS A 100 9.97 -0.89 5.34
N GLN A 101 11.12 -1.32 5.88
CA GLN A 101 11.69 -2.64 5.67
C GLN A 101 12.27 -3.16 6.99
N ILE A 102 11.56 -4.09 7.62
CA ILE A 102 12.02 -4.79 8.83
C ILE A 102 12.46 -6.23 8.48
N PRO A 103 13.44 -6.80 9.20
CA PRO A 103 13.86 -8.18 8.96
C PRO A 103 12.78 -9.15 9.42
N ALA A 104 12.49 -10.15 8.59
CA ALA A 104 11.60 -11.25 8.98
C ALA A 104 12.23 -12.10 10.10
N LEU A 105 13.53 -12.39 10.01
CA LEU A 105 14.26 -13.24 10.95
C LEU A 105 15.23 -12.42 11.80
N GLY A 106 15.30 -12.72 13.10
CA GLY A 106 16.34 -12.23 13.98
C GLY A 106 17.63 -13.04 13.89
N HIS A 107 18.65 -12.65 14.65
CA HIS A 107 19.96 -13.31 14.69
C HIS A 107 19.91 -14.80 15.09
N ASN A 108 18.83 -15.22 15.75
CA ASN A 108 18.59 -16.60 16.19
C ASN A 108 17.79 -17.42 15.16
N GLY A 109 17.54 -16.89 13.96
CA GLY A 109 16.76 -17.54 12.91
C GLY A 109 15.27 -17.64 13.20
N LYS A 110 14.75 -17.00 14.25
CA LYS A 110 13.32 -16.96 14.57
C LYS A 110 12.68 -15.68 14.03
N PHE A 111 11.38 -15.71 13.77
CA PHE A 111 10.64 -14.51 13.38
C PHE A 111 10.75 -13.41 14.45
N THR A 112 11.03 -12.20 13.98
CA THR A 112 11.04 -11.00 14.83
C THR A 112 9.63 -10.68 15.33
N PRO A 113 9.48 -10.03 16.51
CA PRO A 113 8.17 -9.56 16.97
C PRO A 113 7.46 -8.67 15.97
N GLU A 114 8.19 -7.74 15.35
CA GLU A 114 7.65 -6.79 14.38
C GLU A 114 7.18 -7.49 13.10
N PHE A 115 7.87 -8.55 12.67
CA PHE A 115 7.42 -9.36 11.54
C PHE A 115 6.14 -10.12 11.86
N LYS A 116 5.98 -10.63 13.09
CA LYS A 116 4.73 -11.29 13.52
C LYS A 116 3.56 -10.32 13.57
N ASP A 117 3.77 -9.11 14.07
CA ASP A 117 2.76 -8.05 14.04
C ASP A 117 2.33 -7.71 12.61
N TRP A 118 3.30 -7.61 11.71
CA TRP A 118 3.04 -7.39 10.29
C TRP A 118 2.31 -8.58 9.64
N LEU A 119 2.65 -9.82 9.99
CA LEU A 119 1.99 -11.02 9.43
C LEU A 119 0.48 -11.03 9.71
N VAL A 120 0.05 -10.61 10.90
CA VAL A 120 -1.39 -10.50 11.23
C VAL A 120 -2.09 -9.52 10.29
N PHE A 121 -1.43 -8.41 9.96
CA PHE A 121 -1.96 -7.44 9.00
C PHE A 121 -1.95 -7.97 7.56
N ALA A 122 -0.85 -8.59 7.12
CA ALA A 122 -0.73 -9.17 5.79
C ALA A 122 -1.79 -10.25 5.55
N ASP A 123 -2.03 -11.12 6.53
CA ASP A 123 -3.08 -12.15 6.50
C ASP A 123 -4.47 -11.51 6.29
N ARG A 124 -4.81 -10.46 7.04
CA ARG A 124 -6.09 -9.76 6.85
C ARG A 124 -6.23 -9.09 5.49
N VAL A 125 -5.17 -8.49 4.95
CA VAL A 125 -5.18 -7.89 3.60
C VAL A 125 -5.46 -8.97 2.55
N ILE A 126 -4.78 -10.12 2.63
CA ILE A 126 -4.98 -11.24 1.70
C ILE A 126 -6.39 -11.80 1.85
N GLN A 127 -6.88 -12.01 3.08
CA GLN A 127 -8.24 -12.50 3.34
C GLN A 127 -9.30 -11.57 2.75
N SER A 128 -9.17 -10.27 2.97
CA SER A 128 -10.06 -9.25 2.42
C SER A 128 -10.07 -9.30 0.89
N TRP A 129 -8.91 -9.34 0.26
CA TRP A 129 -8.80 -9.43 -1.19
C TRP A 129 -9.42 -10.72 -1.75
N LEU A 130 -9.14 -11.87 -1.11
CA LEU A 130 -9.67 -13.17 -1.49
C LEU A 130 -11.21 -13.25 -1.36
N SER A 131 -11.79 -12.51 -0.41
CA SER A 131 -13.24 -12.54 -0.16
C SER A 131 -14.09 -12.10 -1.37
N VAL A 132 -13.51 -11.33 -2.28
CA VAL A 132 -14.15 -10.87 -3.53
C VAL A 132 -13.44 -11.35 -4.79
N ALA A 133 -12.37 -12.15 -4.66
CA ALA A 133 -11.59 -12.61 -5.79
C ALA A 133 -12.40 -13.59 -6.66
N THR A 134 -12.24 -13.50 -7.98
CA THR A 134 -12.85 -14.41 -8.95
C THR A 134 -11.79 -15.36 -9.52
N PRO A 135 -12.17 -16.52 -10.11
CA PRO A 135 -11.24 -17.56 -10.57
C PRO A 135 -10.17 -17.18 -11.62
N ARG A 136 -10.11 -15.92 -12.06
CA ARG A 136 -9.09 -15.41 -13.01
C ARG A 136 -8.48 -14.07 -12.57
N ARG A 137 -8.79 -13.64 -11.35
CA ARG A 137 -8.21 -12.43 -10.81
C ARG A 137 -6.90 -12.77 -10.11
N GLU A 138 -5.86 -12.02 -10.42
CA GLU A 138 -4.53 -12.24 -9.86
C GLU A 138 -4.13 -11.08 -8.94
N MET A 139 -3.53 -11.44 -7.80
CA MET A 139 -2.87 -10.51 -6.89
C MET A 139 -1.38 -10.50 -7.21
N PHE A 140 -0.87 -9.37 -7.67
CA PHE A 140 0.54 -9.15 -7.91
C PHE A 140 1.20 -8.57 -6.67
N VAL A 141 2.18 -9.30 -6.14
CA VAL A 141 2.86 -8.96 -4.90
C VAL A 141 4.32 -8.64 -5.20
N CYS A 142 4.71 -7.39 -4.96
CA CYS A 142 6.10 -6.97 -4.93
C CYS A 142 6.60 -7.03 -3.48
N PRO A 143 7.52 -7.94 -3.11
CA PRO A 143 8.02 -8.04 -1.75
C PRO A 143 8.87 -6.83 -1.35
N GLU A 144 9.33 -6.02 -2.32
CA GLU A 144 10.14 -4.80 -2.14
C GLU A 144 11.31 -4.95 -1.16
N GLN A 145 11.85 -6.17 -1.03
CA GLN A 145 12.90 -6.48 -0.09
C GLN A 145 14.24 -6.43 -0.81
N GLY A 146 15.02 -5.37 -0.54
CA GLY A 146 16.40 -5.23 -1.02
C GLY A 146 17.42 -5.58 0.05
N ALA A 147 18.71 -5.62 -0.33
CA ALA A 147 19.78 -5.65 0.67
C ALA A 147 19.62 -4.46 1.63
N PRO A 148 19.78 -4.65 2.95
CA PRO A 148 19.66 -3.55 3.90
C PRO A 148 20.73 -2.50 3.58
N GLY A 149 20.28 -1.32 3.19
CA GLY A 149 21.15 -0.22 2.78
C GLY A 149 20.45 1.10 3.07
N TYR A 150 20.33 1.46 4.35
CA TYR A 150 19.82 2.77 4.76
C TYR A 150 20.82 3.90 4.49
N ASP A 151 21.95 3.60 3.85
CA ASP A 151 23.07 4.49 3.58
C ASP A 151 23.50 5.34 4.79
N LEU A 152 23.30 4.80 6.00
CA LEU A 152 23.76 5.43 7.23
C LEU A 152 25.19 4.99 7.49
N SER A 153 26.05 5.95 7.83
CA SER A 153 27.47 5.74 8.15
C SER A 153 27.72 4.74 9.30
N VAL A 154 26.68 4.37 10.04
CA VAL A 154 26.76 3.47 11.21
C VAL A 154 26.51 1.99 10.87
N PHE A 155 26.04 1.65 9.66
CA PHE A 155 25.83 0.26 9.28
C PHE A 155 27.10 -0.35 8.64
N PRO A 156 27.51 -1.57 9.05
CA PRO A 156 28.71 -2.21 8.52
C PRO A 156 28.45 -2.67 7.07
N GLY A 157 29.23 -2.13 6.12
CA GLY A 157 29.02 -2.34 4.69
C GLY A 157 29.58 -1.25 3.77
N ARG A 158 30.32 -0.28 4.31
CA ARG A 158 31.31 0.53 3.61
C ARG A 158 32.69 0.24 4.17
#